data_AF-A0A832H5Q3-F1
#
_entry.id   AF-A0A832H5Q3-F1
#
_cell.length_a   1.000
_cell.length_b   1.000
_cell.length_c   1.000
_cell.angle_alpha   90.00
_cell.angle_beta   90.00
_cell.angle_gamma   90.00
#
_symmetry.space_group_name_H-M   'P 1'
#
loop_
_entity.id
_entity.type
_entity.pdbx_description
1 polymer ?
#
loop_
_entity_poly.entity_id
_entity_poly.type
_entity_poly.pdbx_seq_one_letter_code
_entity_poly.pdbx_strand_id
1 'polypeptide(L)'
;MIGLEPDLSWIDAKAIADDIVFSSINQHLSDIEMKVLQASWEEKTYDDMARMYGYSAEYLNKDVGNKLWRKLAIATGERITKKNFKEALRRYRNSHSQPPKTSSIASNLPFPEGSIALDSPLYVERFGVDSLCYKTILKPGTLIRIKAPKLMGKTSLLTRILAHAANHQCQTVHLDLSSVDRSIFMDLDKFLRWLCYVVSRQLKLVNRLNDYWDTEILGSNDNCTAYFEEYLLPEIDCPLVLGFDNSDRLFAHAEVAEDVLGMLRSWHEKGKVLPIWQQLRLILAHSTEVYIPLDINQSPFNAGLPIE
;
A
#
# COMPACT_ATOMS: atom_id res chain seq x y z
N MET A 1 0.86 47.01 -12.83
CA MET A 1 -0.61 47.08 -12.64
C MET A 1 -0.92 46.38 -11.33
N ILE A 2 -1.47 47.12 -10.37
CA ILE A 2 -1.82 46.64 -9.03
C ILE A 2 -3.02 45.71 -9.21
N GLY A 3 -2.81 44.40 -9.07
CA GLY A 3 -3.91 43.43 -9.09
C GLY A 3 -4.72 43.60 -7.81
N LEU A 4 -5.94 44.13 -7.91
CA LEU A 4 -6.90 44.08 -6.82
C LEU A 4 -7.22 42.59 -6.56
N GLU A 5 -6.79 42.06 -5.42
CA GLU A 5 -7.25 40.76 -4.92
C GLU A 5 -8.77 40.81 -4.69
N PRO A 6 -9.50 39.70 -4.96
CA PRO A 6 -10.93 39.63 -4.72
C PRO A 6 -11.23 39.78 -3.22
N ASP A 7 -12.25 40.56 -2.92
CA ASP A 7 -12.73 40.82 -1.57
C ASP A 7 -13.09 39.50 -0.86
N LEU A 8 -12.61 39.29 0.38
CA LEU A 8 -12.86 38.05 1.15
C LEU A 8 -14.37 37.85 1.31
N SER A 9 -14.93 36.76 0.76
CA SER A 9 -16.36 36.47 0.86
C SER A 9 -16.75 35.92 2.24
N TRP A 10 -18.02 36.03 2.63
CA TRP A 10 -18.52 35.41 3.88
C TRP A 10 -18.33 33.90 3.89
N ILE A 11 -18.50 33.23 2.75
CA ILE A 11 -18.34 31.77 2.64
C ILE A 11 -16.89 31.39 2.96
N ASP A 12 -15.92 32.12 2.40
CA ASP A 12 -14.50 31.90 2.69
C ASP A 12 -14.17 32.22 4.16
N ALA A 13 -14.67 33.35 4.68
CA ALA A 13 -14.41 33.77 6.05
C ALA A 13 -14.97 32.77 7.08
N LYS A 14 -16.15 32.21 6.80
CA LYS A 14 -16.77 31.16 7.61
C LYS A 14 -15.90 29.90 7.63
N ALA A 15 -15.48 29.42 6.46
CA ALA A 15 -14.63 28.23 6.36
C ALA A 15 -13.31 28.42 7.10
N ILE A 16 -12.62 29.54 6.84
CA ILE A 16 -11.36 29.87 7.51
C ILE A 16 -11.54 29.92 9.03
N ALA A 17 -12.57 30.61 9.53
CA ALA A 17 -12.78 30.75 10.96
C ALA A 17 -13.04 29.41 11.67
N ASP A 18 -13.75 28.48 11.02
CA ASP A 18 -13.99 27.16 11.58
C ASP A 18 -12.72 26.28 11.53
N ASP A 19 -12.01 26.29 10.40
CA ASP A 19 -10.80 25.50 10.18
C ASP A 19 -9.65 25.88 11.13
N ILE A 20 -9.43 27.17 11.36
CA ILE A 20 -8.36 27.64 12.25
C ILE A 20 -8.65 27.31 13.71
N VAL A 21 -9.92 27.36 14.10
CA VAL A 21 -10.35 27.02 15.45
C VAL A 21 -10.23 25.50 15.62
N PHE A 22 -10.69 24.70 14.67
CA PHE A 22 -10.50 23.26 14.70
C PHE A 22 -9.03 22.86 14.79
N SER A 23 -8.16 23.45 13.97
CA SER A 23 -6.73 23.11 13.93
C SER A 23 -5.97 23.49 15.22
N SER A 24 -6.41 24.53 15.92
CA SER A 24 -5.71 25.04 17.12
C SER A 24 -6.25 24.48 18.43
N ILE A 25 -7.57 24.26 18.53
CA ILE A 25 -8.23 23.83 19.77
C ILE A 25 -9.00 22.51 19.64
N ASN A 26 -8.91 21.82 18.49
CA ASN A 26 -9.58 20.55 18.20
C ASN A 26 -11.09 20.58 18.46
N GLN A 27 -11.73 21.72 18.21
CA GLN A 27 -13.16 21.95 18.36
C GLN A 27 -13.64 22.87 17.24
N HIS A 28 -14.81 22.56 16.67
CA HIS A 28 -15.48 23.46 15.72
C HIS A 28 -16.18 24.63 16.44
N LEU A 29 -16.49 25.68 15.70
CA LEU A 29 -17.37 26.73 16.18
C LEU A 29 -18.79 26.20 16.38
N SER A 30 -19.36 26.42 17.56
CA SER A 30 -20.75 26.08 17.83
C SER A 30 -21.71 26.91 16.98
N ASP A 31 -22.94 26.43 16.79
CA ASP A 31 -23.96 27.13 15.99
C ASP A 31 -24.20 28.58 16.44
N ILE A 32 -24.15 28.83 17.75
CA ILE A 32 -24.34 30.19 18.30
C ILE A 32 -23.12 31.08 18.07
N GLU A 33 -21.91 30.52 18.14
CA GLU A 33 -20.68 31.23 17.78
C GLU A 33 -20.65 31.58 16.29
N MET A 34 -21.11 30.65 15.44
CA MET A 34 -21.23 30.86 13.99
C MET A 34 -22.25 31.97 13.66
N LYS A 35 -23.40 32.00 14.34
CA LYS A 35 -24.39 33.08 14.22
C LYS A 35 -23.82 34.43 14.64
N VAL A 36 -23.08 34.48 15.75
CA VAL A 36 -22.42 35.71 16.22
C VAL A 36 -21.35 36.18 15.23
N LEU A 37 -20.57 35.25 14.65
CA LEU A 37 -19.58 35.56 13.62
C LEU A 37 -20.25 36.13 12.36
N GLN A 38 -21.32 35.51 11.88
CA GLN A 38 -22.07 35.95 10.70
C GLN A 38 -22.68 37.34 10.91
N ALA A 39 -23.42 37.54 12.00
CA ALA A 39 -24.05 38.84 12.24
C ALA A 39 -22.99 39.93 12.51
N SER A 40 -21.80 39.58 13.01
CA SER A 40 -20.67 40.50 13.13
C SER A 40 -20.08 40.85 11.75
N TRP A 41 -20.10 39.91 10.81
CA TRP A 41 -19.71 40.12 9.43
C TRP A 41 -20.63 41.13 8.72
N GLU A 42 -21.92 41.06 9.03
CA GLU A 42 -22.98 41.98 8.57
C GLU A 42 -23.06 43.29 9.40
N GLU A 43 -22.08 43.55 10.27
CA GLU A 43 -21.97 44.78 11.09
C GLU A 43 -23.13 45.02 12.07
N LYS A 44 -23.89 43.97 12.42
CA LYS A 44 -24.97 44.04 13.41
C LYS A 44 -24.43 44.23 14.82
N THR A 45 -25.12 44.97 15.68
CA THR A 45 -24.75 45.08 17.11
C THR A 45 -25.17 43.83 17.90
N TYR A 46 -24.67 43.66 19.12
CA TYR A 46 -25.12 42.56 19.98
C TYR A 46 -26.60 42.68 20.35
N ASP A 47 -27.14 43.90 20.43
CA ASP A 47 -28.56 44.17 20.62
C ASP A 47 -29.41 43.76 19.40
N ASP A 48 -28.91 43.99 18.18
CA ASP A 48 -29.58 43.53 16.96
C ASP A 48 -29.59 42.00 16.87
N MET A 49 -28.46 41.36 17.18
CA MET A 49 -28.33 39.90 17.23
C MET A 49 -29.27 39.27 18.26
N ALA A 50 -29.37 39.90 19.44
CA ALA A 50 -30.25 39.49 20.51
C ALA A 50 -31.72 39.46 20.07
N ARG A 51 -32.17 40.54 19.41
CA ARG A 51 -33.54 40.63 18.85
C ARG A 51 -33.78 39.62 17.73
N MET A 52 -32.79 39.40 16.86
CA MET A 52 -32.92 38.52 15.70
C MET A 52 -32.97 37.04 16.08
N TYR A 53 -32.15 36.64 17.06
CA TYR A 53 -31.99 35.22 17.43
C TYR A 53 -32.66 34.85 18.75
N GLY A 54 -33.32 35.79 19.43
CA GLY A 54 -34.06 35.55 20.67
C GLY A 54 -33.17 35.33 21.90
N TYR A 55 -31.98 35.93 21.94
CA TYR A 55 -31.05 35.87 23.09
C TYR A 55 -30.95 37.22 23.80
N SER A 56 -30.35 37.27 24.99
CA SER A 56 -30.00 38.54 25.62
C SER A 56 -28.70 39.10 25.02
N ALA A 57 -28.63 40.43 24.84
CA ALA A 57 -27.42 41.09 24.36
C ALA A 57 -26.23 40.85 25.30
N GLU A 58 -26.50 40.73 26.60
CA GLU A 58 -25.50 40.42 27.61
C GLU A 58 -24.90 39.02 27.41
N TYR A 59 -25.73 37.98 27.19
CA TYR A 59 -25.26 36.62 26.92
C TYR A 59 -24.44 36.53 25.62
N LEU A 60 -24.93 37.15 24.54
CA LEU A 60 -24.22 37.13 23.26
C LEU A 60 -22.88 37.86 23.32
N ASN A 61 -22.78 38.94 24.10
CA ASN A 61 -21.54 39.69 24.25
C ASN A 61 -20.56 39.00 25.22
N LYS A 62 -21.02 38.69 26.44
CA LYS A 62 -20.15 38.20 27.53
C LYS A 62 -19.80 36.73 27.40
N ASP A 63 -20.76 35.88 27.08
CA ASP A 63 -20.57 34.42 27.13
C ASP A 63 -20.19 33.83 25.77
N VAL A 64 -20.81 34.31 24.69
CA VAL A 64 -20.55 33.78 23.34
C VAL A 64 -19.46 34.58 22.64
N GLY A 65 -19.63 35.90 22.53
CA GLY A 65 -18.74 36.79 21.80
C GLY A 65 -17.31 36.77 22.32
N ASN A 66 -17.10 36.99 23.62
CA ASN A 66 -15.77 36.95 24.21
C ASN A 66 -15.06 35.60 24.04
N LYS A 67 -15.80 34.49 24.13
CA LYS A 67 -15.23 33.15 23.90
C LYS A 67 -14.83 32.97 22.43
N LEU A 68 -15.71 33.33 21.49
CA LEU A 68 -15.43 33.30 20.06
C LEU A 68 -14.16 34.09 19.71
N TRP A 69 -14.08 35.36 20.12
CA TRP A 69 -12.93 36.20 19.80
C TRP A 69 -11.65 35.70 20.45
N ARG A 70 -11.73 35.10 21.65
CA ARG A 70 -10.59 34.47 22.30
C ARG A 70 -10.13 33.21 21.57
N LYS A 71 -11.05 32.35 21.12
CA LYS A 71 -10.73 31.16 20.31
C LYS A 71 -10.01 31.57 19.03
N LEU A 72 -10.56 32.54 18.31
CA LEU A 72 -9.94 33.07 17.09
C LEU A 72 -8.57 33.71 17.39
N ALA A 73 -8.43 34.46 18.49
CA ALA A 73 -7.15 35.07 18.86
C ALA A 73 -6.06 34.04 19.20
N ILE A 74 -6.44 32.93 19.83
CA ILE A 74 -5.53 31.79 20.08
C ILE A 74 -5.15 31.16 18.74
N ALA A 75 -6.11 30.95 17.84
CA ALA A 75 -5.92 30.31 16.55
C ALA A 75 -5.02 31.12 15.59
N THR A 76 -5.17 32.44 15.55
CA THR A 76 -4.39 33.31 14.65
C THR A 76 -3.09 33.83 15.27
N GLY A 77 -2.90 33.68 16.58
CA GLY A 77 -1.76 34.25 17.31
C GLY A 77 -1.79 35.78 17.43
N GLU A 78 -2.91 36.43 17.13
CA GLU A 78 -3.07 37.89 17.26
C GLU A 78 -4.38 38.26 17.98
N ARG A 79 -4.44 39.48 18.52
CA ARG A 79 -5.62 39.93 19.27
C ARG A 79 -6.81 40.18 18.33
N ILE A 80 -7.85 39.36 18.47
CA ILE A 80 -9.10 39.48 17.70
C ILE A 80 -10.22 40.10 18.54
N THR A 81 -11.01 40.93 17.88
CA THR A 81 -12.20 41.63 18.36
C THR A 81 -13.22 41.71 17.21
N LYS A 82 -14.48 42.03 17.54
CA LYS A 82 -15.54 42.26 16.54
C LYS A 82 -15.20 43.31 15.47
N LYS A 83 -14.25 44.23 15.73
CA LYS A 83 -13.87 45.29 14.77
C LYS A 83 -12.75 44.90 13.81
N ASN A 84 -11.92 43.92 14.16
CA ASN A 84 -10.71 43.59 13.39
C ASN A 84 -10.66 42.14 12.90
N PHE A 85 -11.66 41.32 13.21
CA PHE A 85 -11.66 39.90 12.82
C PHE A 85 -11.68 39.70 11.29
N LYS A 86 -12.34 40.58 10.52
CA LYS A 86 -12.35 40.51 9.05
C LYS A 86 -10.93 40.59 8.50
N GLU A 87 -10.17 41.60 8.92
CA GLU A 87 -8.78 41.83 8.52
C GLU A 87 -7.81 40.81 9.11
N ALA A 88 -8.11 40.27 10.29
CA ALA A 88 -7.37 39.14 10.88
C ALA A 88 -7.51 37.87 10.02
N LEU A 89 -8.74 37.53 9.63
CA LEU A 89 -9.00 36.39 8.74
C LEU A 89 -8.41 36.60 7.34
N ARG A 90 -8.41 37.83 6.81
CA ARG A 90 -7.72 38.18 5.56
C ARG A 90 -6.20 37.97 5.67
N ARG A 91 -5.58 38.45 6.75
CA ARG A 91 -4.13 38.26 6.96
C ARG A 91 -3.78 36.80 7.19
N TYR A 92 -4.63 36.05 7.90
CA TYR A 92 -4.48 34.61 8.03
C TYR A 92 -4.56 33.92 6.66
N ARG A 93 -5.56 34.27 5.85
CA ARG A 93 -5.68 33.80 4.46
C ARG A 93 -4.42 34.15 3.69
N ASN A 94 -3.97 35.40 3.66
CA ASN A 94 -2.84 35.80 2.81
C ASN A 94 -1.49 35.22 3.27
N SER A 95 -1.31 35.00 4.58
CA SER A 95 -0.14 34.29 5.13
C SER A 95 -0.17 32.79 4.85
N HIS A 96 -1.36 32.18 4.71
CA HIS A 96 -1.57 30.75 4.44
C HIS A 96 -2.04 30.44 2.99
N SER A 97 -2.19 31.47 2.14
CA SER A 97 -2.50 31.42 0.70
C SER A 97 -1.26 31.67 -0.17
N GLN A 98 -0.12 31.97 0.46
CA GLN A 98 1.11 31.38 -0.06
C GLN A 98 0.85 29.88 -0.06
N PRO A 99 1.02 29.16 -1.20
CA PRO A 99 0.99 27.70 -1.13
C PRO A 99 1.89 27.33 0.04
N PRO A 100 1.53 26.32 0.85
CA PRO A 100 2.51 25.81 1.81
C PRO A 100 3.81 25.71 1.03
N LYS A 101 4.92 26.13 1.62
CA LYS A 101 6.20 25.51 1.26
C LYS A 101 6.01 24.04 1.66
N THR A 102 5.24 23.30 0.87
CA THR A 102 5.47 21.91 0.57
C THR A 102 6.94 21.93 0.23
N SER A 103 7.74 21.50 1.21
CA SER A 103 8.90 20.69 0.91
C SER A 103 8.55 19.84 -0.30
N SER A 104 8.96 20.28 -1.49
CA SER A 104 9.47 19.53 -2.64
C SER A 104 8.97 18.11 -2.94
N ILE A 105 7.83 17.66 -2.42
CA ILE A 105 7.30 16.32 -2.66
C ILE A 105 6.48 16.33 -3.95
N ALA A 106 5.65 17.36 -4.19
CA ALA A 106 4.85 17.45 -5.42
C ALA A 106 5.70 17.65 -6.70
N SER A 107 6.89 18.26 -6.59
CA SER A 107 7.81 18.42 -7.72
C SER A 107 8.65 17.17 -8.02
N ASN A 108 8.64 16.17 -7.13
CA ASN A 108 9.39 14.92 -7.26
C ASN A 108 8.48 13.68 -7.15
N LEU A 109 7.16 13.81 -7.35
CA LEU A 109 6.32 12.62 -7.48
C LEU A 109 6.74 11.88 -8.76
N PRO A 110 7.27 10.65 -8.66
CA PRO A 110 7.58 9.88 -9.84
C PRO A 110 6.28 9.64 -10.62
N PHE A 111 6.38 9.61 -11.94
CA PHE A 111 5.26 9.17 -12.77
C PHE A 111 4.81 7.77 -12.30
N PRO A 112 3.51 7.49 -12.19
CA PRO A 112 3.01 6.22 -11.66
C PRO A 112 3.29 5.08 -12.64
N GLU A 113 4.52 4.59 -12.60
CA GLU A 113 5.04 3.51 -13.43
C GLU A 113 5.56 2.37 -12.56
N GLY A 114 5.18 1.15 -12.92
CA GLY A 114 5.76 -0.06 -12.34
C GLY A 114 5.48 -0.24 -10.84
N SER A 115 6.45 -0.86 -10.17
CA SER A 115 6.39 -1.17 -8.74
C SER A 115 6.98 -0.05 -7.89
N ILE A 116 6.48 0.07 -6.66
CA ILE A 116 6.90 1.09 -5.71
C ILE A 116 8.01 0.52 -4.82
N ALA A 117 9.14 1.23 -4.73
CA ALA A 117 10.26 0.89 -3.86
C ALA A 117 9.81 0.68 -2.39
N LEU A 118 10.53 -0.17 -1.65
CA LEU A 118 10.16 -0.58 -0.29
C LEU A 118 10.12 0.59 0.71
N ASP A 119 11.04 1.53 0.56
CA ASP A 119 11.22 2.72 1.39
C ASP A 119 10.38 3.92 0.91
N SER A 120 9.66 3.78 -0.20
CA SER A 120 8.89 4.87 -0.76
C SER A 120 7.69 5.24 0.13
N PRO A 121 7.52 6.52 0.49
CA PRO A 121 6.37 6.99 1.26
C PRO A 121 5.07 6.96 0.46
N LEU A 122 5.11 6.62 -0.83
CA LEU A 122 3.95 6.63 -1.74
C LEU A 122 3.15 5.33 -1.71
N TYR A 123 3.65 4.30 -1.03
CA TYR A 123 2.88 3.07 -0.84
C TYR A 123 1.84 3.25 0.25
N VAL A 124 0.58 3.15 -0.13
CA VAL A 124 -0.53 3.12 0.81
C VAL A 124 -0.85 1.66 1.11
N GLU A 125 -0.63 1.24 2.36
CA GLU A 125 -1.00 -0.10 2.81
C GLU A 125 -2.49 -0.34 2.64
N ARG A 126 -2.85 -1.53 2.15
CA ARG A 126 -4.25 -1.91 2.00
C ARG A 126 -4.74 -2.41 3.35
N PHE A 127 -5.80 -1.79 3.84
CA PHE A 127 -6.38 -2.16 5.13
C PHE A 127 -6.68 -3.66 5.20
N GLY A 128 -6.04 -4.34 6.16
CA GLY A 128 -6.19 -5.78 6.41
C GLY A 128 -5.38 -6.71 5.49
N VAL A 129 -5.19 -6.39 4.21
CA VAL A 129 -4.55 -7.28 3.22
C VAL A 129 -3.05 -7.43 3.48
N ASP A 130 -2.31 -6.33 3.62
CA ASP A 130 -0.86 -6.36 3.86
C ASP A 130 -0.55 -7.10 5.17
N SER A 131 -1.26 -6.73 6.25
CA SER A 131 -1.12 -7.38 7.56
C SER A 131 -1.42 -8.89 7.51
N LEU A 132 -2.43 -9.30 6.74
CA LEU A 132 -2.75 -10.71 6.55
C LEU A 132 -1.64 -11.44 5.79
N CYS A 133 -1.08 -10.83 4.74
CA CYS A 133 0.03 -11.41 3.99
C CYS A 133 1.27 -11.58 4.88
N TYR A 134 1.62 -10.56 5.66
CA TYR A 134 2.74 -10.58 6.59
C TYR A 134 2.58 -11.69 7.65
N LYS A 135 1.39 -11.82 8.26
CA LYS A 135 1.12 -12.90 9.22
C LYS A 135 1.15 -14.28 8.55
N THR A 136 0.69 -14.37 7.31
CA THR A 136 0.56 -15.66 6.62
C THR A 136 1.91 -16.15 6.12
N ILE A 137 2.78 -15.28 5.60
CA ILE A 137 4.10 -15.69 5.07
C ILE A 137 5.04 -16.20 6.16
N LEU A 138 4.77 -15.92 7.43
CA LEU A 138 5.56 -16.46 8.56
C LEU A 138 5.15 -17.89 8.94
N LYS A 139 4.02 -18.40 8.44
CA LYS A 139 3.57 -19.77 8.72
C LYS A 139 4.36 -20.78 7.86
N PRO A 140 4.69 -21.97 8.40
CA PRO A 140 5.42 -23.00 7.67
C PRO A 140 4.62 -23.52 6.47
N GLY A 141 5.31 -23.88 5.38
CA GLY A 141 4.70 -24.53 4.20
C GLY A 141 3.64 -23.68 3.48
N THR A 142 3.67 -22.36 3.63
CA THR A 142 2.59 -21.49 3.15
C THR A 142 2.65 -21.22 1.66
N LEU A 143 1.48 -21.15 1.01
CA LEU A 143 1.29 -20.60 -0.33
C LEU A 143 0.37 -19.36 -0.27
N ILE A 144 0.86 -18.20 -0.72
CA ILE A 144 0.07 -16.97 -0.91
C ILE A 144 -0.13 -16.73 -2.40
N ARG A 145 -1.36 -16.45 -2.81
CA ARG A 145 -1.70 -16.17 -4.20
C ARG A 145 -2.25 -14.76 -4.33
N ILE A 146 -1.50 -13.89 -5.01
CA ILE A 146 -1.90 -12.51 -5.30
C ILE A 146 -2.50 -12.46 -6.71
N LYS A 147 -3.78 -12.15 -6.79
CA LYS A 147 -4.54 -12.07 -8.03
C LYS A 147 -5.16 -10.68 -8.17
N ALA A 148 -4.74 -9.92 -9.17
CA ALA A 148 -5.33 -8.59 -9.43
C ALA A 148 -5.08 -8.17 -10.88
N PRO A 149 -5.85 -7.24 -11.48
CA PRO A 149 -5.53 -6.68 -12.79
C PRO A 149 -4.09 -6.12 -12.91
N LYS A 150 -3.60 -5.92 -14.13
CA LYS A 150 -2.29 -5.28 -14.34
C LYS A 150 -2.25 -3.89 -13.70
N LEU A 151 -1.06 -3.45 -13.29
CA LEU A 151 -0.82 -2.16 -12.63
C LEU A 151 -1.51 -1.95 -11.27
N MET A 152 -2.14 -2.97 -10.70
CA MET A 152 -2.74 -2.91 -9.36
C MET A 152 -1.72 -3.17 -8.24
N GLY A 153 -0.44 -2.86 -8.42
CA GLY A 153 0.58 -2.97 -7.35
C GLY A 153 0.90 -4.39 -6.86
N LYS A 154 0.65 -5.45 -7.66
CA LYS A 154 0.97 -6.84 -7.28
C LYS A 154 2.44 -7.04 -6.94
N THR A 155 3.34 -6.58 -7.82
CA THR A 155 4.79 -6.59 -7.60
C THR A 155 5.17 -5.80 -6.35
N SER A 156 4.53 -4.64 -6.11
CA SER A 156 4.76 -3.83 -4.91
C SER A 156 4.40 -4.57 -3.62
N LEU A 157 3.30 -5.34 -3.63
CA LEU A 157 2.89 -6.17 -2.49
C LEU A 157 3.82 -7.37 -2.33
N LEU A 158 4.13 -8.09 -3.41
CA LEU A 158 5.03 -9.25 -3.38
C LEU A 158 6.41 -8.89 -2.83
N THR A 159 7.02 -7.80 -3.33
CA THR A 159 8.34 -7.33 -2.86
C THR A 159 8.31 -6.96 -1.38
N ARG A 160 7.22 -6.37 -0.87
CA ARG A 160 7.04 -6.07 0.56
C ARG A 160 6.90 -7.32 1.41
N ILE A 161 6.19 -8.34 0.93
CA ILE A 161 6.06 -9.61 1.64
C ILE A 161 7.44 -10.30 1.73
N LEU A 162 8.22 -10.30 0.64
CA LEU A 162 9.59 -10.81 0.66
C LEU A 162 10.46 -10.02 1.64
N ALA A 163 10.44 -8.68 1.60
CA ALA A 163 11.20 -7.86 2.53
C ALA A 163 10.81 -8.11 4.00
N HIS A 164 9.51 -8.27 4.27
CA HIS A 164 9.01 -8.63 5.59
C HIS A 164 9.55 -10.00 6.05
N ALA A 165 9.53 -11.01 5.16
CA ALA A 165 10.08 -12.33 5.47
C ALA A 165 11.60 -12.30 5.71
N ALA A 166 12.35 -11.53 4.92
CA ALA A 166 13.79 -11.33 5.11
C ALA A 166 14.10 -10.73 6.49
N ASN A 167 13.31 -9.75 6.93
CA ASN A 167 13.43 -9.16 8.28
C ASN A 167 13.08 -10.15 9.42
N HIS A 168 12.40 -11.25 9.12
CA HIS A 168 12.06 -12.33 10.05
C HIS A 168 12.91 -13.58 9.81
N GLN A 169 14.19 -13.39 9.46
CA GLN A 169 15.20 -14.45 9.33
C GLN A 169 14.91 -15.50 8.24
N CYS A 170 14.10 -15.18 7.23
CA CYS A 170 13.89 -16.07 6.08
C CYS A 170 14.82 -15.69 4.92
N GLN A 171 15.33 -16.67 4.19
CA GLN A 171 15.93 -16.42 2.88
C GLN A 171 14.82 -16.16 1.87
N THR A 172 15.02 -15.18 0.98
CA THR A 172 13.99 -14.80 0.01
C THR A 172 14.56 -14.74 -1.38
N VAL A 173 13.83 -15.31 -2.34
CA VAL A 173 14.20 -15.33 -3.76
C VAL A 173 13.06 -14.69 -4.54
N HIS A 174 13.39 -13.67 -5.34
CA HIS A 174 12.44 -13.01 -6.23
C HIS A 174 12.65 -13.51 -7.67
N LEU A 175 11.60 -14.08 -8.24
CA LEU A 175 11.60 -14.68 -9.58
C LEU A 175 10.72 -13.82 -10.48
N ASP A 176 11.33 -12.91 -11.22
CA ASP A 176 10.65 -12.11 -12.24
C ASP A 176 10.59 -12.84 -13.58
N LEU A 177 9.43 -13.42 -13.87
CA LEU A 177 9.17 -14.16 -15.10
C LEU A 177 9.06 -13.25 -16.34
N SER A 178 8.98 -11.93 -16.17
CA SER A 178 8.96 -10.98 -17.29
C SER A 178 10.32 -10.85 -18.00
N SER A 179 11.40 -11.16 -17.29
CA SER A 179 12.78 -11.10 -17.80
C SER A 179 13.23 -12.37 -18.52
N VAL A 180 12.41 -13.44 -18.47
CA VAL A 180 12.75 -14.76 -18.99
C VAL A 180 12.45 -14.86 -20.48
N ASP A 181 13.39 -15.44 -21.23
CA ASP A 181 13.25 -15.66 -22.66
C ASP A 181 12.10 -16.61 -22.98
N ARG A 182 11.39 -16.32 -24.07
CA ARG A 182 10.26 -17.14 -24.53
C ARG A 182 10.64 -18.59 -24.80
N SER A 183 11.88 -18.85 -25.25
CA SER A 183 12.39 -20.19 -25.51
C SER A 183 12.45 -21.06 -24.25
N ILE A 184 12.60 -20.47 -23.07
CA ILE A 184 12.64 -21.18 -21.79
C ILE A 184 11.22 -21.61 -21.39
N PHE A 185 10.19 -20.81 -21.71
CA PHE A 185 8.80 -21.17 -21.43
C PHE A 185 8.21 -22.23 -22.38
N MET A 186 8.90 -22.56 -23.47
CA MET A 186 8.45 -23.59 -24.43
C MET A 186 8.90 -25.00 -24.05
N ASP A 187 9.71 -25.15 -23.00
CA ASP A 187 10.38 -26.39 -22.66
C ASP A 187 10.46 -26.51 -21.13
N LEU A 188 9.70 -27.48 -20.58
CA LEU A 188 9.60 -27.70 -19.14
C LEU A 188 10.97 -27.94 -18.50
N ASP A 189 11.83 -28.73 -19.16
CA ASP A 189 13.15 -29.08 -18.65
C ASP A 189 14.03 -27.83 -18.55
N LYS A 190 14.04 -27.00 -19.60
CA LYS A 190 14.77 -25.72 -19.58
C LYS A 190 14.22 -24.76 -18.53
N PHE A 191 12.89 -24.68 -18.39
CA PHE A 191 12.28 -23.81 -17.38
C PHE A 191 12.68 -24.21 -15.96
N LEU A 192 12.61 -25.50 -15.63
CA LEU A 192 12.91 -25.97 -14.28
C LEU A 192 14.41 -25.94 -13.97
N ARG A 193 15.28 -26.20 -14.96
CA ARG A 193 16.73 -25.94 -14.82
C ARG A 193 17.02 -24.47 -14.57
N TRP A 194 16.37 -23.57 -15.33
CA TRP A 194 16.49 -22.13 -15.13
C TRP A 194 16.03 -21.73 -13.72
N LEU A 195 14.88 -22.25 -13.25
CA LEU A 195 14.36 -22.01 -11.92
C LEU A 195 15.37 -22.42 -10.84
N CYS A 196 15.85 -23.66 -10.89
CA CYS A 196 16.84 -24.17 -9.95
C CYS A 196 18.14 -23.37 -9.97
N TYR A 197 18.61 -22.98 -11.16
CA TYR A 197 19.81 -22.16 -11.31
C TYR A 197 19.65 -20.77 -10.68
N VAL A 198 18.55 -20.08 -10.97
CA VAL A 198 18.30 -18.74 -10.43
C VAL A 198 18.14 -18.77 -8.92
N VAL A 199 17.43 -19.78 -8.39
CA VAL A 199 17.26 -19.96 -6.94
C VAL A 199 18.61 -20.23 -6.27
N SER A 200 19.41 -21.18 -6.79
CA SER A 200 20.75 -21.47 -6.26
C SER A 200 21.63 -20.22 -6.23
N ARG A 201 21.60 -19.44 -7.33
CA ARG A 201 22.37 -18.21 -7.47
C ARG A 201 21.95 -17.13 -6.47
N GLN A 202 20.64 -16.92 -6.26
CA GLN A 202 20.15 -15.95 -5.27
C GLN A 202 20.44 -16.39 -3.83
N LEU A 203 20.44 -17.70 -3.56
CA LEU A 203 20.85 -18.29 -2.29
C LEU A 203 22.38 -18.30 -2.08
N LYS A 204 23.17 -17.88 -3.08
CA LYS A 204 24.64 -17.93 -3.08
C LYS A 204 25.19 -19.36 -2.89
N LEU A 205 24.43 -20.36 -3.32
CA LEU A 205 24.84 -21.76 -3.34
C LEU A 205 25.53 -22.10 -4.67
N VAL A 206 26.40 -23.09 -4.64
CA VAL A 206 27.08 -23.59 -5.84
C VAL A 206 26.05 -24.30 -6.73
N ASN A 207 26.05 -24.01 -8.02
CA ASN A 207 25.17 -24.72 -8.93
C ASN A 207 25.63 -26.19 -9.08
N ARG A 208 24.83 -27.13 -8.59
CA ARG A 208 25.06 -28.58 -8.73
C ARG A 208 24.06 -29.27 -9.65
N LEU A 209 23.38 -28.52 -10.52
CA LEU A 209 22.36 -29.07 -11.41
C LEU A 209 22.84 -30.28 -12.23
N ASN A 210 24.07 -30.26 -12.73
CA ASN A 210 24.59 -31.37 -13.53
C ASN A 210 24.76 -32.68 -12.74
N ASP A 211 24.89 -32.60 -11.41
CA ASP A 211 25.12 -33.77 -10.55
C ASP A 211 23.79 -34.44 -10.14
N TYR A 212 22.70 -33.66 -10.11
CA TYR A 212 21.38 -34.09 -9.63
C TYR A 212 20.34 -34.27 -10.75
N TRP A 213 20.58 -33.73 -11.94
CA TRP A 213 19.59 -33.72 -13.01
C TRP A 213 19.76 -34.92 -13.94
N ASP A 214 18.96 -35.96 -13.69
CA ASP A 214 18.93 -37.17 -14.51
C ASP A 214 17.96 -37.00 -15.68
N THR A 215 18.47 -37.06 -16.92
CA THR A 215 17.65 -36.94 -18.14
C THR A 215 17.09 -38.27 -18.64
N GLU A 216 17.45 -39.39 -18.04
CA GLU A 216 17.12 -40.74 -18.54
C GLU A 216 15.98 -41.40 -17.77
N ILE A 217 15.90 -41.19 -16.44
CA ILE A 217 14.97 -41.94 -15.57
C ILE A 217 13.88 -41.05 -14.95
N LEU A 218 14.23 -39.83 -14.53
CA LEU A 218 13.32 -38.94 -13.79
C LEU A 218 12.68 -37.90 -14.70
N GLY A 219 11.40 -37.56 -14.43
CA GLY A 219 10.76 -36.42 -15.06
C GLY A 219 11.36 -35.09 -14.58
N SER A 220 11.26 -34.03 -15.38
CA SER A 220 11.83 -32.72 -15.03
C SER A 220 11.26 -32.16 -13.71
N ASN A 221 9.98 -32.43 -13.40
CA ASN A 221 9.36 -32.08 -12.12
C ASN A 221 9.97 -32.85 -10.93
N ASP A 222 10.28 -34.14 -11.11
CA ASP A 222 10.90 -34.97 -10.07
C ASP A 222 12.35 -34.53 -9.82
N ASN A 223 13.11 -34.25 -10.89
CA ASN A 223 14.46 -33.67 -10.80
C ASN A 223 14.47 -32.34 -10.05
N CYS A 224 13.55 -31.44 -10.39
CA CYS A 224 13.42 -30.15 -9.69
C CYS A 224 13.07 -30.38 -8.21
N THR A 225 12.12 -31.26 -7.93
CA THR A 225 11.69 -31.57 -6.56
C THR A 225 12.83 -32.17 -5.74
N ALA A 226 13.57 -33.13 -6.29
CA ALA A 226 14.74 -33.73 -5.65
C ALA A 226 15.85 -32.71 -5.41
N TYR A 227 16.12 -31.82 -6.37
CA TYR A 227 17.11 -30.76 -6.21
C TYR A 227 16.78 -29.82 -5.04
N PHE A 228 15.50 -29.47 -4.87
CA PHE A 228 15.07 -28.69 -3.70
C PHE A 228 15.17 -29.49 -2.40
N GLU A 229 14.70 -30.73 -2.39
CA GLU A 229 14.61 -31.57 -1.20
C GLU A 229 15.97 -32.05 -0.69
N GLU A 230 16.89 -32.40 -1.57
CA GLU A 230 18.17 -33.04 -1.25
C GLU A 230 19.34 -32.08 -1.22
N TYR A 231 19.24 -30.93 -1.91
CA TYR A 231 20.34 -29.96 -1.99
C TYR A 231 19.96 -28.59 -1.43
N LEU A 232 18.97 -27.90 -2.00
CA LEU A 232 18.72 -26.50 -1.62
C LEU A 232 18.20 -26.33 -0.19
N LEU A 233 17.20 -27.11 0.22
CA LEU A 233 16.59 -26.99 1.54
C LEU A 233 17.48 -27.50 2.69
N PRO A 234 18.29 -28.57 2.54
CA PRO A 234 19.25 -28.98 3.57
C PRO A 234 20.41 -28.01 3.78
N GLU A 235 20.83 -27.28 2.75
CA GLU A 235 21.99 -26.36 2.81
C GLU A 235 21.64 -24.98 3.41
N ILE A 236 20.36 -24.72 3.69
CA ILE A 236 19.90 -23.48 4.31
C ILE A 236 19.48 -23.72 5.76
N ASP A 237 19.98 -22.90 6.67
CA ASP A 237 19.64 -22.98 8.11
C ASP A 237 18.33 -22.26 8.47
N CYS A 238 17.63 -21.70 7.48
CA CYS A 238 16.41 -20.92 7.71
C CYS A 238 15.39 -21.06 6.58
N PRO A 239 14.11 -20.70 6.84
CA PRO A 239 13.04 -20.87 5.87
C PRO A 239 13.27 -20.10 4.56
N LEU A 240 12.90 -20.71 3.44
CA LEU A 240 13.00 -20.14 2.10
C LEU A 240 11.65 -19.63 1.62
N VAL A 241 11.60 -18.37 1.18
CA VAL A 241 10.44 -17.79 0.50
C VAL A 241 10.74 -17.56 -0.97
N LEU A 242 9.99 -18.23 -1.86
CA LEU A 242 10.04 -18.02 -3.30
C LEU A 242 8.87 -17.12 -3.73
N GLY A 243 9.17 -15.96 -4.29
CA GLY A 243 8.19 -15.06 -4.88
C GLY A 243 8.22 -15.10 -6.40
N PHE A 244 7.21 -15.73 -7.01
CA PHE A 244 7.00 -15.73 -8.45
C PHE A 244 6.19 -14.50 -8.86
N ASP A 245 6.84 -13.58 -9.55
CA ASP A 245 6.23 -12.38 -10.11
C ASP A 245 5.95 -12.57 -11.61
N ASN A 246 4.93 -11.86 -12.10
CA ASN A 246 4.51 -11.91 -13.51
C ASN A 246 4.26 -13.33 -14.04
N SER A 247 3.69 -14.23 -13.23
CA SER A 247 3.39 -15.61 -13.65
C SER A 247 2.37 -15.74 -14.77
N ASP A 248 1.73 -14.63 -15.15
CA ASP A 248 1.01 -14.43 -16.40
C ASP A 248 1.75 -14.93 -17.65
N ARG A 249 3.08 -14.81 -17.69
CA ARG A 249 3.87 -15.28 -18.84
C ARG A 249 3.96 -16.79 -18.94
N LEU A 250 4.08 -17.46 -17.80
CA LEU A 250 4.05 -18.91 -17.74
C LEU A 250 2.72 -19.43 -18.31
N PHE A 251 1.63 -18.74 -17.96
CA PHE A 251 0.27 -19.11 -18.35
C PHE A 251 -0.01 -19.02 -19.85
N ALA A 252 0.79 -18.28 -20.61
CA ALA A 252 0.71 -18.27 -22.06
C ALA A 252 1.14 -19.61 -22.70
N HIS A 253 1.76 -20.50 -21.92
CA HIS A 253 2.28 -21.80 -22.32
C HIS A 253 1.63 -22.90 -21.48
N ALA A 254 0.43 -23.35 -21.89
CA ALA A 254 -0.45 -24.19 -21.07
C ALA A 254 0.22 -25.49 -20.56
N GLU A 255 0.96 -26.21 -21.42
CA GLU A 255 1.62 -27.47 -21.05
C GLU A 255 2.64 -27.26 -19.91
N VAL A 256 3.58 -26.34 -20.09
CA VAL A 256 4.59 -26.02 -19.06
C VAL A 256 3.94 -25.42 -17.82
N ALA A 257 2.90 -24.59 -17.98
CA ALA A 257 2.18 -24.01 -16.87
C ALA A 257 1.51 -25.08 -16.00
N GLU A 258 0.83 -26.04 -16.60
CA GLU A 258 0.13 -27.12 -15.89
C GLU A 258 1.10 -27.92 -15.02
N ASP A 259 2.22 -28.34 -15.60
CA ASP A 259 3.24 -29.11 -14.89
C ASP A 259 3.89 -28.32 -13.74
N VAL A 260 4.31 -27.07 -14.00
CA VAL A 260 4.96 -26.22 -12.98
C VAL A 260 4.00 -25.90 -11.83
N LEU A 261 2.75 -25.58 -12.17
CA LEU A 261 1.73 -25.25 -11.17
C LEU A 261 1.31 -26.47 -10.34
N GLY A 262 1.21 -27.65 -10.97
CA GLY A 262 1.03 -28.92 -10.30
C GLY A 262 2.16 -29.23 -9.33
N MET A 263 3.42 -29.00 -9.75
CA MET A 263 4.60 -29.16 -8.91
C MET A 263 4.57 -28.22 -7.69
N LEU A 264 4.31 -26.93 -7.88
CA LEU A 264 4.23 -25.96 -6.77
C LEU A 264 3.11 -26.31 -5.77
N ARG A 265 1.98 -26.83 -6.26
CA ARG A 265 0.91 -27.34 -5.40
C ARG A 265 1.38 -28.57 -4.61
N SER A 266 2.06 -29.50 -5.25
CA SER A 266 2.63 -30.69 -4.60
C SER A 266 3.59 -30.28 -3.47
N TRP A 267 4.46 -29.30 -3.70
CA TRP A 267 5.38 -28.77 -2.68
C TRP A 267 4.64 -28.15 -1.49
N HIS A 268 3.57 -27.39 -1.73
CA HIS A 268 2.72 -26.85 -0.66
C HIS A 268 2.05 -27.97 0.16
N GLU A 269 1.54 -29.02 -0.48
CA GLU A 269 0.95 -30.16 0.24
C GLU A 269 2.00 -30.95 1.02
N LYS A 270 3.19 -31.18 0.45
CA LYS A 270 4.34 -31.76 1.17
C LYS A 270 4.69 -30.94 2.40
N GLY A 271 4.63 -29.61 2.32
CA GLY A 271 4.87 -28.69 3.44
C GLY A 271 3.89 -28.84 4.61
N LYS A 272 2.75 -29.52 4.44
CA LYS A 272 1.84 -29.82 5.56
C LYS A 272 2.27 -31.05 6.36
N VAL A 273 3.05 -31.94 5.76
CA VAL A 273 3.38 -33.26 6.32
C VAL A 273 4.86 -33.39 6.63
N LEU A 274 5.74 -32.94 5.72
CA LEU A 274 7.18 -33.14 5.78
C LEU A 274 7.88 -31.91 6.38
N PRO A 275 8.70 -32.06 7.45
CA PRO A 275 9.40 -30.94 8.09
C PRO A 275 10.36 -30.18 7.17
N ILE A 276 11.00 -30.86 6.21
CA ILE A 276 11.90 -30.19 5.27
C ILE A 276 11.15 -29.21 4.35
N TRP A 277 9.96 -29.61 3.89
CA TRP A 277 9.11 -28.79 3.04
C TRP A 277 8.35 -27.70 3.80
N GLN A 278 8.21 -27.82 5.13
CA GLN A 278 7.69 -26.73 5.97
C GLN A 278 8.57 -25.48 5.91
N GLN A 279 9.85 -25.64 5.58
CA GLN A 279 10.78 -24.53 5.40
C GLN A 279 10.51 -23.73 4.13
N LEU A 280 9.91 -24.35 3.12
CA LEU A 280 9.58 -23.69 1.86
C LEU A 280 8.25 -22.93 1.96
N ARG A 281 8.25 -21.69 1.49
CA ARG A 281 7.07 -20.83 1.41
C ARG A 281 7.01 -20.19 0.03
N LEU A 282 5.80 -20.05 -0.51
CA LEU A 282 5.57 -19.69 -1.89
C LEU A 282 4.65 -18.47 -1.97
N ILE A 283 4.97 -17.55 -2.89
CA ILE A 283 4.12 -16.43 -3.27
C ILE A 283 3.97 -16.44 -4.79
N LEU A 284 2.74 -16.45 -5.28
CA LEU A 284 2.41 -16.43 -6.71
C LEU A 284 1.63 -15.15 -7.04
N ALA A 285 2.21 -14.23 -7.82
CA ALA A 285 1.53 -13.03 -8.30
C ALA A 285 1.15 -13.17 -9.79
N HIS A 286 -0.15 -13.11 -10.09
CA HIS A 286 -0.68 -13.16 -11.45
C HIS A 286 -1.82 -12.16 -11.68
N SER A 287 -2.07 -11.88 -12.95
CA SER A 287 -3.11 -10.99 -13.43
C SER A 287 -4.41 -11.73 -13.73
N THR A 288 -5.53 -11.07 -13.44
CA THR A 288 -6.89 -11.60 -13.70
C THR A 288 -7.22 -11.74 -15.18
N GLU A 289 -6.43 -11.14 -16.07
CA GLU A 289 -6.65 -11.11 -17.52
C GLU A 289 -6.26 -12.41 -18.24
N VAL A 290 -5.45 -13.27 -17.60
CA VAL A 290 -5.02 -14.53 -18.19
C VAL A 290 -5.87 -15.66 -17.61
N TYR A 291 -7.04 -15.87 -18.20
CA TYR A 291 -7.88 -17.02 -17.89
C TYR A 291 -7.33 -18.25 -18.61
N ILE A 292 -6.57 -19.09 -17.90
CA ILE A 292 -6.34 -20.46 -18.35
C ILE A 292 -7.51 -21.30 -17.83
N PRO A 293 -8.22 -22.06 -18.68
CA PRO A 293 -9.05 -23.15 -18.22
C PRO A 293 -8.12 -24.27 -17.72
N LEU A 294 -7.64 -24.14 -16.48
CA LEU A 294 -6.91 -25.23 -15.80
C LEU A 294 -7.92 -26.19 -15.19
N ASP A 295 -7.64 -27.49 -15.30
CA ASP A 295 -8.43 -28.54 -14.69
C ASP A 295 -8.51 -28.32 -13.16
N ILE A 296 -9.70 -28.48 -12.60
CA ILE A 296 -10.06 -28.16 -11.21
C ILE A 296 -9.13 -28.91 -10.22
N ASN A 297 -8.66 -30.09 -10.62
CA ASN A 297 -7.80 -30.96 -9.83
C ASN A 297 -6.31 -30.58 -9.90
N GLN A 298 -5.87 -29.85 -10.92
CA GLN A 298 -4.46 -29.49 -11.15
C GLN A 298 -4.15 -28.02 -10.84
N SER A 299 -5.18 -27.20 -10.72
CA SER A 299 -5.09 -25.80 -10.40
C SER A 299 -4.51 -25.54 -8.98
N PRO A 300 -3.36 -24.83 -8.84
CA PRO A 300 -2.91 -24.31 -7.55
C PRO A 300 -3.78 -23.13 -7.09
N PHE A 301 -4.72 -22.68 -7.92
CA PHE A 301 -5.62 -21.57 -7.59
C PHE A 301 -6.65 -21.97 -6.52
N ASN A 302 -6.81 -23.26 -6.24
CA ASN A 302 -7.68 -23.80 -5.17
C ASN A 302 -6.92 -24.10 -3.86
N ALA A 303 -5.62 -23.80 -3.77
CA ALA A 303 -4.80 -24.02 -2.58
C ALA A 303 -4.11 -22.71 -2.13
N GLY A 304 -3.85 -22.60 -0.82
CA GLY A 304 -3.23 -21.42 -0.22
C GLY A 304 -4.20 -20.26 0.05
N LEU A 305 -3.66 -19.13 0.51
CA LEU A 305 -4.44 -17.92 0.80
C LEU A 305 -4.61 -17.08 -0.49
N PRO A 306 -5.84 -16.89 -1.00
CA PRO A 306 -6.09 -15.95 -2.09
C PRO A 306 -6.14 -14.51 -1.57
N ILE A 307 -5.46 -13.62 -2.27
CA ILE A 307 -5.55 -12.16 -2.14
C ILE A 307 -6.09 -11.62 -3.46
N GLU A 308 -7.28 -11.01 -3.42
CA GLU A 308 -8.00 -10.46 -4.58
C GLU A 308 -8.25 -8.95 -4.42
#